data_AF-A0A9X1MGZ6-F1
#
_entry.id   AF-A0A9X1MGZ6-F1
#
_cell.length_a   1.000
_cell.length_b   1.000
_cell.length_c   1.000
_cell.angle_alpha   90.00
_cell.angle_beta   90.00
_cell.angle_gamma   90.00
#
_symmetry.space_group_name_H-M   'P 1'
#
loop_
_entity.id
_entity.type
_entity.pdbx_description
1 polymer ?
#
loop_
_entity_poly.entity_id
_entity_poly.type
_entity_poly.pdbx_seq_one_letter_code
_entity_poly.pdbx_strand_id
1 'polypeptide(L)'
;MYHHELPDHDAWIARFKAFRDWVQENSRLPENDPEGGPEDTMRNWLDRQRLAVADSNLSPSLEAILRSVPGAIPRGARRKVAAPTVFPPGNSRLDNLELFYGRHGRLPRFSGTAPGEKNMYKYLNATVRVRYRRNELDAATLYRLSKIPGVFTPRKFTRSGGDTPSQPTARALKLQQADTRMNDLIEFCTTNGRIPRSTGNGKERMLYNYLRRVVRPAYQAGTLDEIAQKRLSAVKGVLTPRKRSARPAEGIAA
;
A
#
# COMPACT_ATOMS: atom_id res chain seq x y z
N MET A 1 1.48 -36.00 10.34
CA MET A 1 2.11 -34.93 11.14
C MET A 1 2.88 -34.05 10.19
N TYR A 2 2.54 -32.77 10.06
CA TYR A 2 3.31 -31.84 9.23
C TYR A 2 4.59 -31.48 9.97
N HIS A 3 5.73 -31.92 9.45
CA HIS A 3 7.01 -31.32 9.81
C HIS A 3 7.01 -29.90 9.23
N HIS A 4 6.61 -28.92 10.05
CA HIS A 4 7.09 -27.57 9.82
C HIS A 4 8.60 -27.64 10.03
N GLU A 5 9.34 -27.88 8.94
CA GLU A 5 10.77 -27.56 8.87
C GLU A 5 10.87 -26.08 9.20
N LEU A 6 11.18 -25.80 10.46
CA LEU A 6 11.52 -24.47 10.91
C LEU A 6 12.76 -24.07 10.12
N PRO A 7 12.79 -22.86 9.53
CA PRO A 7 13.93 -22.40 8.74
C PRO A 7 15.21 -22.58 9.54
N ASP A 8 16.21 -23.21 8.93
CA ASP A 8 17.53 -23.57 9.47
C ASP A 8 17.76 -23.04 10.88
N HIS A 9 17.49 -23.88 11.89
CA HIS A 9 17.71 -23.55 13.30
C HIS A 9 19.08 -22.92 13.53
N ASP A 10 20.08 -23.31 12.74
CA ASP A 10 21.43 -22.78 12.77
C ASP A 10 21.52 -21.28 12.53
N ALA A 11 20.75 -20.75 11.56
CA ALA A 11 20.74 -19.31 11.28
C ALA A 11 20.10 -18.51 12.42
N TRP A 12 19.01 -19.02 13.01
CA TRP A 12 18.38 -18.38 14.16
C TRP A 12 19.30 -18.39 15.38
N ILE A 13 19.94 -19.54 15.66
CA ILE A 13 20.84 -19.71 16.79
C ILE A 13 22.10 -18.86 16.63
N ALA A 14 22.66 -18.77 15.42
CA ALA A 14 23.79 -17.88 15.14
C ALA A 14 23.44 -16.41 15.41
N ARG A 15 22.24 -15.96 15.00
CA ARG A 15 21.77 -14.59 15.28
C ARG A 15 21.50 -14.36 16.76
N PHE A 16 20.93 -15.34 17.47
CA PHE A 16 20.73 -15.25 18.91
C PHE A 16 22.06 -15.18 19.67
N LYS A 17 23.07 -15.96 19.28
CA LYS A 17 24.44 -15.87 19.85
C LYS A 17 25.01 -14.46 19.66
N ALA A 18 25.00 -13.95 18.43
CA ALA A 18 25.48 -12.60 18.15
C ALA A 18 24.74 -11.51 18.94
N PHE A 19 23.41 -11.64 19.08
CA PHE A 19 22.60 -10.75 19.91
C PHE A 19 23.00 -10.83 21.39
N ARG A 20 23.12 -12.03 21.94
CA ARG A 20 23.49 -12.26 23.35
C ARG A 20 24.88 -11.73 23.65
N ASP A 21 25.85 -11.99 22.78
CA ASP A 21 27.23 -11.56 22.95
C ASP A 21 27.30 -10.02 22.90
N TRP A 22 26.55 -9.37 22.01
CA TRP A 22 26.42 -7.91 21.97
C TRP A 22 25.81 -7.33 23.26
N VAL A 23 24.75 -7.96 23.80
CA VAL A 23 24.14 -7.54 25.08
C VAL A 23 25.10 -7.71 26.25
N GLN A 24 25.91 -8.76 26.25
CA GLN A 24 26.93 -8.99 27.28
C GLN A 24 28.04 -7.92 27.23
N GLU A 25 28.49 -7.56 26.03
CA GLU A 25 29.51 -6.52 25.83
C GLU A 25 29.01 -5.13 26.24
N ASN A 26 27.77 -4.78 25.87
CA ASN A 26 27.23 -3.44 26.07
C ASN A 26 26.43 -3.28 27.38
N SER A 27 26.15 -4.38 28.08
CA SER A 27 25.33 -4.42 29.31
C SER A 27 23.94 -3.76 29.18
N ARG A 28 23.42 -3.64 27.95
CA ARG A 28 22.10 -3.07 27.62
C ARG A 28 21.47 -3.77 26.43
N LEU A 29 20.18 -3.52 26.19
CA LEU A 29 19.49 -3.93 24.96
C LEU A 29 19.70 -2.89 23.86
N PRO A 30 19.60 -3.27 22.56
CA PRO A 30 19.64 -2.32 21.46
C PRO A 30 18.60 -1.22 21.62
N GLU A 31 19.00 0.03 21.42
CA GLU A 31 18.14 1.21 21.57
C GLU A 31 17.23 1.42 20.36
N ASN A 32 16.21 2.26 20.56
CA ASN A 32 15.38 2.72 19.45
C ASN A 32 16.11 3.83 18.72
N ASP A 33 16.44 3.56 17.45
CA ASP A 33 17.01 4.51 16.49
C ASP A 33 18.54 4.71 16.60
N PRO A 34 19.34 3.62 16.57
CA PRO A 34 20.79 3.76 16.44
C PRO A 34 21.12 4.35 15.06
N GLU A 35 22.20 5.12 14.96
CA GLU A 35 22.74 5.66 13.71
C GLU A 35 23.38 4.56 12.83
N GLY A 36 22.63 3.49 12.54
CA GLY A 36 23.04 2.34 11.75
C GLY A 36 23.95 1.35 12.48
N GLY A 37 24.62 0.48 11.70
CA GLY A 37 25.64 -0.45 12.19
C GLY A 37 25.12 -1.78 12.80
N PRO A 38 25.97 -2.47 13.57
CA PRO A 38 25.64 -3.76 14.19
C PRO A 38 24.45 -3.68 15.16
N GLU A 39 24.29 -2.58 15.89
CA GLU A 39 23.18 -2.37 16.83
C GLU A 39 21.82 -2.33 16.11
N ASP A 40 21.72 -1.65 14.97
CA ASP A 40 20.49 -1.61 14.15
C ASP A 40 20.08 -3.01 13.70
N THR A 41 21.06 -3.84 13.32
CA THR A 41 20.82 -5.23 12.93
C THR A 41 20.26 -6.05 14.09
N MET A 42 20.79 -5.87 15.30
CA MET A 42 20.32 -6.57 16.50
C MET A 42 18.94 -6.10 16.95
N ARG A 43 18.68 -4.79 16.89
CA ARG A 43 17.36 -4.21 17.16
C ARG A 43 16.30 -4.79 16.22
N ASN A 44 16.54 -4.70 14.91
CA ASN A 44 15.61 -5.19 13.89
C ASN A 44 15.34 -6.70 14.03
N TRP A 45 16.37 -7.48 14.39
CA TRP A 45 16.20 -8.91 14.67
C TRP A 45 15.34 -9.15 15.91
N LEU A 46 15.62 -8.47 17.02
CA LEU A 46 14.87 -8.59 18.28
C LEU A 46 13.40 -8.19 18.10
N ASP A 47 13.12 -7.12 17.36
CA ASP A 47 11.74 -6.67 17.10
C ASP A 47 10.95 -7.69 16.29
N ARG A 48 11.57 -8.34 15.31
CA ARG A 48 10.95 -9.46 14.59
C ARG A 48 10.64 -10.63 15.53
N GLN A 49 11.52 -10.93 16.48
CA GLN A 49 11.24 -11.99 17.47
C GLN A 49 10.09 -11.60 18.40
N ARG A 50 10.06 -10.35 18.87
CA ARG A 50 8.96 -9.82 19.71
C ARG A 50 7.62 -9.90 18.98
N LEU A 51 7.58 -9.54 17.70
CA LEU A 51 6.39 -9.70 16.86
C LEU A 51 6.00 -11.18 16.70
N ALA A 52 6.97 -12.07 16.46
CA ALA A 52 6.71 -13.50 16.36
C ALA A 52 6.15 -14.11 17.65
N VAL A 53 6.63 -13.68 18.82
CA VAL A 53 6.05 -14.05 20.13
C VAL A 53 4.64 -13.51 20.28
N ALA A 54 4.41 -12.23 19.95
CA ALA A 54 3.09 -11.60 20.05
C ALA A 54 2.03 -12.30 19.18
N ASP A 55 2.44 -12.80 18.01
CA ASP A 55 1.58 -13.52 17.07
C ASP A 55 1.54 -15.04 17.29
N SER A 56 2.18 -15.56 18.35
CA SER A 56 2.30 -17.02 18.62
C SER A 56 2.97 -17.83 17.50
N ASN A 57 3.81 -17.21 16.68
CA ASN A 57 4.54 -17.86 15.59
C ASN A 57 5.94 -18.36 15.99
N LEU A 58 6.43 -17.95 17.17
CA LEU A 58 7.68 -18.46 17.73
C LEU A 58 7.43 -19.77 18.51
N SER A 59 8.28 -20.78 18.32
CA SER A 59 8.16 -22.04 19.07
C SER A 59 8.42 -21.81 20.57
N PRO A 60 7.79 -22.59 21.47
CA PRO A 60 7.99 -22.42 22.91
C PRO A 60 9.45 -22.57 23.36
N SER A 61 10.23 -23.43 22.69
CA SER A 61 11.65 -23.63 22.99
C SER A 61 12.50 -22.40 22.65
N LEU A 62 12.28 -21.80 21.47
CA LEU A 62 12.98 -20.57 21.05
C LEU A 62 12.56 -19.38 21.91
N GLU A 63 11.28 -19.29 22.30
CA GLU A 63 10.82 -18.28 23.24
C GLU A 63 11.50 -18.41 24.60
N ALA A 64 11.66 -19.63 25.13
CA ALA A 64 12.35 -19.88 26.39
C ALA A 64 13.82 -19.44 26.33
N ILE A 65 14.51 -19.72 25.22
CA ILE A 65 15.88 -19.25 24.97
C ILE A 65 15.93 -17.72 24.94
N LEU A 66 15.02 -17.07 24.21
CA LEU A 66 15.01 -15.61 24.13
C LEU A 66 14.69 -14.94 25.48
N ARG A 67 13.85 -15.57 26.31
CA ARG A 67 13.56 -15.13 27.68
C ARG A 67 14.73 -15.27 28.65
N SER A 68 15.79 -16.00 28.29
CA SER A 68 17.01 -16.08 29.11
C SER A 68 17.79 -14.75 29.12
N VAL A 69 17.51 -13.84 28.18
CA VAL A 69 18.09 -12.49 28.14
C VAL A 69 17.10 -11.51 28.80
N PRO A 70 17.45 -10.91 29.97
CA PRO A 70 16.55 -9.98 30.67
C PRO A 70 16.09 -8.82 29.78
N GLY A 71 14.77 -8.60 29.72
CA GLY A 71 14.15 -7.51 28.95
C GLY A 71 13.99 -7.76 27.44
N ALA A 72 14.52 -8.87 26.89
CA ALA A 72 14.37 -9.19 25.47
C ALA A 72 12.89 -9.36 25.10
N ILE A 73 12.08 -10.03 25.93
CA ILE A 73 10.62 -10.11 25.80
C ILE A 73 9.95 -9.32 26.92
N PRO A 74 9.10 -8.32 26.62
CA PRO A 74 8.40 -7.55 27.65
C PRO A 74 7.55 -8.44 28.56
N ARG A 75 7.62 -8.23 29.88
CA ARG A 75 6.73 -8.85 30.87
C ARG A 75 5.30 -8.33 30.63
N GLY A 76 4.52 -9.03 29.82
CA GLY A 76 3.20 -8.56 29.41
C GLY A 76 3.05 -8.34 27.91
N ALA A 77 4.02 -8.76 27.09
CA ALA A 77 3.73 -9.23 25.74
C ALA A 77 2.76 -10.41 25.87
N ARG A 78 1.48 -10.10 26.13
CA ARG A 78 0.40 -11.07 26.20
C ARG A 78 0.46 -11.74 24.86
N ARG A 79 0.83 -13.03 24.87
CA ARG A 79 0.53 -13.93 23.78
C ARG A 79 -0.90 -13.57 23.41
N LYS A 80 -1.13 -13.04 22.20
CA LYS A 80 -2.48 -13.07 21.67
C LYS A 80 -2.73 -14.56 21.60
N VAL A 81 -3.35 -15.10 22.65
CA VAL A 81 -3.92 -16.44 22.62
C VAL A 81 -4.78 -16.33 21.39
N ALA A 82 -4.30 -16.90 20.28
CA ALA A 82 -4.99 -16.83 19.01
C ALA A 82 -6.40 -17.27 19.38
N ALA A 83 -7.36 -16.32 19.28
CA ALA A 83 -8.72 -16.59 19.68
C ALA A 83 -9.05 -17.94 19.04
N PRO A 84 -9.41 -18.96 19.85
CA PRO A 84 -9.34 -20.37 19.46
C PRO A 84 -9.85 -20.44 18.05
N THR A 85 -8.96 -20.81 17.11
CA THR A 85 -9.32 -20.84 15.70
C THR A 85 -10.55 -21.73 15.63
N VAL A 86 -11.73 -21.13 15.42
CA VAL A 86 -13.02 -21.84 15.50
C VAL A 86 -13.10 -22.92 14.41
N PHE A 87 -12.16 -22.88 13.47
CA PHE A 87 -11.98 -23.86 12.44
C PHE A 87 -10.99 -24.94 12.87
N PRO A 88 -11.36 -26.22 12.78
CA PRO A 88 -10.49 -27.33 13.08
C PRO A 88 -9.14 -27.20 12.36
N PRO A 89 -8.02 -27.42 13.05
CA PRO A 89 -6.73 -27.53 12.39
C PRO A 89 -6.78 -28.67 11.35
N GLY A 90 -6.35 -28.39 10.13
CA GLY A 90 -6.39 -29.33 9.01
C GLY A 90 -7.46 -29.06 7.96
N ASN A 91 -8.48 -28.24 8.28
CA ASN A 91 -9.47 -27.84 7.27
C ASN A 91 -8.86 -26.87 6.26
N SER A 92 -9.11 -27.11 4.97
CA SER A 92 -8.71 -26.18 3.92
C SER A 92 -9.44 -24.85 4.09
N ARG A 93 -8.86 -23.76 3.57
CA ARG A 93 -9.52 -22.44 3.61
C ARG A 93 -10.87 -22.44 2.90
N LEU A 94 -11.07 -23.36 1.96
CA LEU A 94 -12.32 -23.58 1.26
C LEU A 94 -13.37 -24.21 2.19
N ASP A 95 -13.00 -25.26 2.93
CA ASP A 95 -13.90 -25.90 3.92
C ASP A 95 -14.35 -24.89 4.98
N ASN A 96 -13.44 -24.02 5.43
CA ASN A 96 -13.77 -22.97 6.39
C ASN A 96 -14.77 -21.95 5.85
N LEU A 97 -14.69 -21.62 4.55
CA LEU A 97 -15.62 -20.71 3.91
C LEU A 97 -17.02 -21.33 3.76
N GLU A 98 -17.09 -22.61 3.39
CA GLU A 98 -18.34 -23.39 3.34
C GLU A 98 -18.99 -23.52 4.72
N LEU A 99 -18.20 -23.90 5.73
CA LEU A 99 -18.67 -24.00 7.12
C LEU A 99 -19.15 -22.64 7.64
N PHE A 100 -18.44 -21.56 7.34
CA PHE A 100 -18.85 -20.22 7.72
C PHE A 100 -20.19 -19.83 7.09
N TYR A 101 -20.36 -20.10 5.79
CA TYR A 101 -21.62 -19.82 5.11
C TYR A 101 -22.76 -20.69 5.65
N GLY A 102 -22.53 -21.98 5.87
CA GLY A 102 -23.51 -22.89 6.46
C GLY A 102 -23.96 -22.45 7.85
N ARG A 103 -23.04 -21.94 8.67
CA ARG A 103 -23.35 -21.46 10.03
C ARG A 103 -24.03 -20.08 10.07
N HIS A 104 -23.63 -19.16 9.20
CA HIS A 104 -24.05 -17.76 9.29
C HIS A 104 -25.02 -17.31 8.18
N GLY A 105 -25.26 -18.14 7.16
CA GLY A 105 -26.12 -17.81 6.01
C GLY A 105 -25.62 -16.63 5.17
N ARG A 106 -24.35 -16.25 5.30
CA ARG A 106 -23.77 -15.05 4.66
C ARG A 106 -22.27 -15.23 4.41
N LEU A 107 -21.75 -14.44 3.46
CA LEU A 107 -20.32 -14.35 3.22
C LEU A 107 -19.58 -13.59 4.35
N PRO A 108 -18.29 -13.90 4.58
CA PRO A 108 -17.47 -13.19 5.55
C PRO A 108 -17.31 -11.72 5.16
N ARG A 109 -17.27 -10.84 6.16
CA ARG A 109 -17.08 -9.39 6.05
C ARG A 109 -15.74 -8.99 6.66
N PHE A 110 -15.13 -7.91 6.17
CA PHE A 110 -13.85 -7.43 6.68
C PHE A 110 -13.94 -6.98 8.15
N SER A 111 -15.03 -6.30 8.50
CA SER A 111 -15.34 -5.80 9.83
C SER A 111 -16.28 -6.73 10.61
N GLY A 112 -16.32 -8.00 10.23
CA GLY A 112 -17.15 -8.98 10.91
C GLY A 112 -16.58 -9.37 12.28
N THR A 113 -17.47 -9.66 13.22
CA THR A 113 -17.12 -10.02 14.60
C THR A 113 -16.91 -11.51 14.79
N ALA A 114 -17.28 -12.35 13.81
CA ALA A 114 -17.13 -13.79 13.98
C ALA A 114 -15.63 -14.19 13.98
N PRO A 115 -15.24 -15.18 14.79
CA PRO A 115 -13.85 -15.63 14.86
C PRO A 115 -13.31 -16.07 13.49
N GLY A 116 -12.15 -15.53 13.11
CA GLY A 116 -11.52 -15.83 11.81
C GLY A 116 -12.18 -15.19 10.59
N GLU A 117 -13.30 -14.45 10.75
CA GLU A 117 -14.07 -13.88 9.63
C GLU A 117 -13.22 -12.96 8.74
N LYS A 118 -12.39 -12.13 9.35
CA LYS A 118 -11.46 -11.24 8.64
C LYS A 118 -10.48 -12.01 7.74
N ASN A 119 -10.01 -13.18 8.17
CA ASN A 119 -9.09 -14.01 7.39
C ASN A 119 -9.82 -14.67 6.21
N MET A 120 -11.04 -15.16 6.42
CA MET A 120 -11.87 -15.71 5.33
C MET A 120 -12.25 -14.62 4.33
N TYR A 121 -12.58 -13.41 4.78
CA TYR A 121 -12.80 -12.26 3.90
C TYR A 121 -11.57 -11.96 3.04
N LYS A 122 -10.37 -11.95 3.65
CA LYS A 122 -9.11 -11.73 2.91
C LYS A 122 -8.89 -12.83 1.87
N TYR A 123 -9.04 -14.10 2.25
CA TYR A 123 -8.91 -15.23 1.33
C TYR A 123 -9.90 -15.16 0.16
N LEU A 124 -11.19 -14.92 0.44
CA LEU A 124 -12.23 -14.75 -0.57
C LEU A 124 -11.88 -13.65 -1.58
N ASN A 125 -11.46 -12.48 -1.11
CA ASN A 125 -11.25 -11.33 -2.00
C ASN A 125 -9.87 -11.31 -2.67
N ALA A 126 -8.80 -11.67 -1.96
CA ALA A 126 -7.44 -11.61 -2.47
C ALA A 126 -7.05 -12.85 -3.28
N THR A 127 -7.66 -14.01 -3.00
CA THR A 127 -7.32 -15.27 -3.67
C THR A 127 -8.44 -15.73 -4.59
N VAL A 128 -9.59 -16.10 -4.03
CA VAL A 128 -10.67 -16.76 -4.79
C VAL A 128 -11.18 -15.88 -5.93
N ARG A 129 -11.59 -14.64 -5.62
CA ARG A 129 -12.15 -13.73 -6.63
C ARG A 129 -11.13 -13.24 -7.66
N VAL A 130 -9.86 -13.13 -7.27
CA VAL A 130 -8.79 -12.75 -8.20
C VAL A 130 -8.53 -13.88 -9.19
N ARG A 131 -8.34 -15.10 -8.69
CA ARG A 131 -8.12 -16.28 -9.53
C ARG A 131 -9.31 -16.60 -10.42
N TYR A 132 -10.55 -16.44 -9.92
CA TYR A 132 -11.76 -16.59 -10.73
C TYR A 132 -11.75 -15.64 -11.94
N ARG A 133 -11.45 -14.35 -11.72
CA ARG A 133 -11.37 -13.36 -12.83
C ARG A 133 -10.27 -13.65 -13.85
N ARG A 134 -9.25 -14.40 -13.46
CA ARG A 134 -8.15 -14.82 -14.34
C ARG A 134 -8.36 -16.20 -14.95
N ASN A 135 -9.48 -16.86 -14.65
CA ASN A 135 -9.73 -18.25 -15.01
C ASN A 135 -8.65 -19.23 -14.50
N GLU A 136 -8.04 -18.93 -13.33
CA GLU A 136 -6.99 -19.73 -12.68
C GLU A 136 -7.55 -20.63 -11.57
N LEU A 137 -8.88 -20.76 -11.46
CA LEU A 137 -9.51 -21.63 -10.47
C LEU A 137 -9.62 -23.05 -11.02
N ASP A 138 -9.18 -24.02 -10.23
CA ASP A 138 -9.43 -25.44 -10.51
C ASP A 138 -10.94 -25.73 -10.58
N ALA A 139 -11.34 -26.67 -11.46
CA ALA A 139 -12.73 -27.00 -11.73
C ALA A 139 -13.48 -27.54 -10.50
N ALA A 140 -12.81 -28.38 -9.69
CA ALA A 140 -13.42 -28.90 -8.46
C ALA A 140 -13.63 -27.77 -7.43
N THR A 141 -12.66 -26.88 -7.31
CA THR A 141 -12.76 -25.69 -6.45
C THR A 141 -13.89 -24.75 -6.91
N LEU A 142 -14.02 -24.55 -8.23
CA LEU A 142 -15.04 -23.72 -8.83
C LEU A 142 -16.44 -24.26 -8.54
N TYR A 143 -16.65 -25.57 -8.75
CA TYR A 143 -17.91 -26.26 -8.48
C TYR A 143 -18.33 -26.18 -7.00
N ARG A 144 -17.38 -26.31 -6.08
CA ARG A 144 -17.64 -26.16 -4.65
C ARG A 144 -18.10 -24.76 -4.29
N LEU A 145 -17.37 -23.75 -4.76
CA LEU A 145 -17.68 -22.35 -4.49
C LEU A 145 -18.95 -21.86 -5.16
N SER A 146 -19.35 -22.43 -6.31
CA SER A 146 -20.61 -22.08 -6.97
C SER A 146 -21.84 -22.46 -6.14
N LYS A 147 -21.70 -23.37 -5.18
CA LYS A 147 -22.77 -23.71 -4.22
C LYS A 147 -23.00 -22.63 -3.17
N ILE A 148 -22.12 -21.64 -3.06
CA ILE A 148 -22.23 -20.54 -2.10
C ILE A 148 -22.73 -19.27 -2.82
N PRO A 149 -23.99 -18.86 -2.62
CA PRO A 149 -24.53 -17.64 -3.21
C PRO A 149 -23.67 -16.41 -2.93
N GLY A 150 -23.37 -15.65 -3.99
CA GLY A 150 -22.66 -14.36 -3.89
C GLY A 150 -21.13 -14.43 -3.95
N VAL A 151 -20.52 -15.64 -3.94
CA VAL A 151 -19.04 -15.76 -3.94
C VAL A 151 -18.43 -15.07 -5.16
N PHE A 152 -18.97 -15.34 -6.34
CA PHE A 152 -18.48 -14.79 -7.61
C PHE A 152 -19.18 -13.51 -8.04
N THR A 153 -20.22 -13.08 -7.33
CA THR A 153 -20.85 -11.80 -7.62
C THR A 153 -19.80 -10.72 -7.40
N PRO A 154 -19.42 -9.95 -8.44
CA PRO A 154 -18.54 -8.82 -8.26
C PRO A 154 -19.20 -7.96 -7.20
N ARG A 155 -18.43 -7.57 -6.18
CA ARG A 155 -18.92 -6.60 -5.20
C ARG A 155 -19.20 -5.36 -6.04
N LYS A 156 -20.45 -5.18 -6.47
CA LYS A 156 -20.94 -3.87 -6.87
C LYS A 156 -20.55 -3.05 -5.67
N PHE A 157 -19.67 -2.08 -5.85
CA PHE A 157 -19.50 -1.04 -4.86
C PHE A 157 -20.82 -0.26 -4.87
N THR A 158 -21.90 -0.90 -4.43
CA THR A 158 -23.08 -0.24 -3.90
C THR A 158 -22.54 0.46 -2.69
N ARG A 159 -22.03 1.68 -2.90
CA ARG A 159 -21.96 2.66 -1.84
C ARG A 159 -23.36 2.64 -1.23
N SER A 160 -23.47 2.17 0.01
CA SER A 160 -24.69 2.32 0.77
C SER A 160 -25.01 3.81 0.79
N GLY A 161 -26.05 4.19 0.06
CA GLY A 161 -26.47 5.55 -0.26
C GLY A 161 -27.28 5.41 -1.54
N GLY A 162 -28.61 5.37 -1.47
CA GLY A 162 -29.39 6.56 -1.15
C GLY A 162 -29.37 7.41 -2.41
N ASP A 163 -30.54 7.64 -3.02
CA ASP A 163 -30.76 8.25 -4.34
C ASP A 163 -30.30 9.71 -4.49
N THR A 164 -29.32 10.16 -3.69
CA THR A 164 -28.68 11.45 -3.82
C THR A 164 -27.48 11.34 -4.77
N PRO A 165 -27.41 12.15 -5.84
CA PRO A 165 -26.25 12.17 -6.74
C PRO A 165 -24.99 12.44 -5.91
N SER A 166 -24.16 11.40 -5.79
CA SER A 166 -22.95 11.43 -4.99
C SER A 166 -22.04 12.54 -5.52
N GLN A 167 -21.62 13.44 -4.62
CA GLN A 167 -20.64 14.48 -4.95
C GLN A 167 -19.45 13.87 -5.72
N PRO A 168 -18.94 14.57 -6.76
CA PRO A 168 -17.85 14.06 -7.58
C PRO A 168 -16.68 13.66 -6.69
N THR A 169 -16.14 12.46 -6.92
CA THR A 169 -15.00 11.96 -6.15
C THR A 169 -13.83 12.95 -6.20
N ALA A 170 -12.96 12.99 -5.18
CA ALA A 170 -11.79 13.88 -5.19
C ALA A 170 -10.93 13.75 -6.48
N ARG A 171 -10.93 12.58 -7.13
CA ARG A 171 -10.31 12.36 -8.44
C ARG A 171 -11.08 13.02 -9.59
N ALA A 172 -12.40 12.90 -9.61
CA ALA A 172 -13.27 13.58 -10.57
C ALA A 172 -13.20 15.11 -10.39
N LEU A 173 -13.17 15.59 -9.15
CA LEU A 173 -12.91 17.01 -8.82
C LEU A 173 -11.54 17.47 -9.32
N LYS A 174 -10.48 16.65 -9.17
CA LYS A 174 -9.14 16.96 -9.72
C LYS A 174 -9.12 17.03 -11.25
N LEU A 175 -9.87 16.16 -11.94
CA LEU A 175 -10.01 16.19 -13.39
C LEU A 175 -10.80 17.43 -13.83
N GLN A 176 -11.93 17.72 -13.20
CA GLN A 176 -12.70 18.94 -13.43
C GLN A 176 -11.86 20.20 -13.17
N GLN A 177 -11.07 20.23 -12.10
CA GLN A 177 -10.14 21.34 -11.82
C GLN A 177 -9.02 21.48 -12.86
N ALA A 178 -8.56 20.38 -13.46
CA ALA A 178 -7.58 20.43 -14.55
C ALA A 178 -8.20 21.06 -15.81
N ASP A 179 -9.46 20.72 -16.10
CA ASP A 179 -10.21 21.31 -17.21
C ASP A 179 -10.49 22.81 -16.99
N THR A 180 -10.86 23.21 -15.77
CA THR A 180 -11.06 24.64 -15.45
C THR A 180 -9.77 25.45 -15.62
N ARG A 181 -8.64 24.96 -15.11
CA ARG A 181 -7.35 25.66 -15.23
C ARG A 181 -6.85 25.75 -16.67
N MET A 182 -7.16 24.77 -17.50
CA MET A 182 -6.85 24.83 -18.93
C MET A 182 -7.66 25.93 -19.62
N ASN A 183 -8.96 26.04 -19.33
CA ASN A 183 -9.79 27.11 -19.86
C ASN A 183 -9.34 28.49 -19.37
N ASP A 184 -9.06 28.64 -18.06
CA ASP A 184 -8.50 29.89 -17.50
C ASP A 184 -7.17 30.28 -18.17
N LEU A 185 -6.31 29.31 -18.48
CA LEU A 185 -5.04 29.56 -19.16
C LEU A 185 -5.27 30.07 -20.58
N ILE A 186 -6.20 29.45 -21.33
CA ILE A 186 -6.54 29.86 -22.70
C ILE A 186 -7.14 31.26 -22.67
N GLU A 187 -8.14 31.50 -21.83
CA GLU A 187 -8.78 32.79 -21.65
C GLU A 187 -7.76 33.88 -21.31
N PHE A 188 -6.90 33.64 -20.31
CA PHE A 188 -5.86 34.59 -19.92
C PHE A 188 -4.96 34.97 -21.11
N CYS A 189 -4.50 33.97 -21.88
CA CYS A 189 -3.60 34.24 -23.00
C CYS A 189 -4.31 34.98 -24.14
N THR A 190 -5.58 34.68 -24.38
CA THR A 190 -6.40 35.37 -25.39
C THR A 190 -6.63 36.82 -25.00
N THR A 191 -7.02 37.09 -23.74
CA THR A 191 -7.29 38.45 -23.25
C THR A 191 -6.02 39.31 -23.19
N ASN A 192 -4.89 38.74 -22.74
CA ASN A 192 -3.68 39.51 -22.49
C ASN A 192 -2.68 39.47 -23.66
N GLY A 193 -2.91 38.64 -24.69
CA GLY A 193 -1.99 38.44 -25.81
C GLY A 193 -0.61 37.90 -25.42
N ARG A 194 -0.47 37.35 -24.21
CA ARG A 194 0.81 36.88 -23.65
C ARG A 194 0.61 35.71 -22.70
N ILE A 195 1.65 34.90 -22.53
CA ILE A 195 1.68 33.82 -21.52
C ILE A 195 1.76 34.38 -20.08
N PRO A 196 1.18 33.68 -19.08
CA PRO A 196 1.34 34.03 -17.68
C PRO A 196 2.81 34.10 -17.25
N ARG A 197 3.15 35.05 -16.37
CA ARG A 197 4.50 35.25 -15.80
C ARG A 197 4.56 34.76 -14.35
N SER A 198 5.76 34.38 -13.90
CA SER A 198 5.99 33.94 -12.52
C SER A 198 5.80 35.05 -11.48
N THR A 199 5.99 36.31 -11.88
CA THR A 199 5.87 37.51 -11.05
C THR A 199 4.50 38.17 -11.11
N GLY A 200 3.53 37.55 -11.82
CA GLY A 200 2.16 38.06 -11.90
C GLY A 200 1.40 37.94 -10.58
N ASN A 201 0.16 38.44 -10.58
CA ASN A 201 -0.77 38.31 -9.46
C ASN A 201 -1.08 36.83 -9.13
N GLY A 202 -1.79 36.57 -8.02
CA GLY A 202 -2.07 35.19 -7.56
C GLY A 202 -2.65 34.26 -8.63
N LYS A 203 -3.62 34.76 -9.43
CA LYS A 203 -4.23 33.98 -10.53
C LYS A 203 -3.22 33.72 -11.65
N GLU A 204 -2.49 34.75 -12.10
CA GLU A 204 -1.47 34.62 -13.14
C GLU A 204 -0.35 33.66 -12.73
N ARG A 205 0.15 33.78 -11.49
CA ARG A 205 1.19 32.89 -10.93
C ARG A 205 0.70 31.44 -10.84
N MET A 206 -0.57 31.20 -10.50
CA MET A 206 -1.16 29.87 -10.52
C MET A 206 -1.19 29.28 -11.93
N LEU A 207 -1.63 30.05 -12.93
CA LEU A 207 -1.64 29.62 -14.33
C LEU A 207 -0.23 29.38 -14.88
N TYR A 208 0.73 30.20 -14.49
CA TYR A 208 2.15 29.99 -14.79
C TYR A 208 2.65 28.65 -14.22
N ASN A 209 2.34 28.34 -12.96
CA ASN A 209 2.74 27.09 -12.33
C ASN A 209 2.06 25.87 -12.98
N TYR A 210 0.79 25.99 -13.33
CA TYR A 210 0.05 24.95 -14.06
C TYR A 210 0.69 24.67 -15.42
N LEU A 211 0.94 25.73 -16.21
CA LEU A 211 1.62 25.64 -17.50
C LEU A 211 3.00 24.98 -17.35
N ARG A 212 3.79 25.40 -16.36
CA ARG A 212 5.17 24.93 -16.14
C ARG A 212 5.25 23.49 -15.62
N ARG A 213 4.39 23.10 -14.68
CA ARG A 213 4.49 21.81 -13.96
C ARG A 213 3.63 20.70 -14.54
N VAL A 214 2.57 21.04 -15.27
CA VAL A 214 1.61 20.05 -15.78
C VAL A 214 1.63 20.04 -17.31
N VAL A 215 1.25 21.16 -17.93
CA VAL A 215 1.02 21.20 -19.39
C VAL A 215 2.30 20.96 -20.19
N ARG A 216 3.37 21.70 -19.91
CA ARG A 216 4.63 21.56 -20.68
C ARG A 216 5.29 20.19 -20.51
N PRO A 217 5.43 19.62 -19.30
CA PRO A 217 5.95 18.27 -19.13
C PRO A 217 5.09 17.21 -19.83
N ALA A 218 3.75 17.29 -19.73
CA ALA A 218 2.86 16.35 -20.39
C ALA A 218 2.99 16.42 -21.92
N TYR A 219 3.09 17.63 -22.48
CA TYR A 219 3.32 17.84 -23.92
C TYR A 219 4.68 17.28 -24.37
N GLN A 220 5.75 17.57 -23.64
CA GLN A 220 7.09 17.07 -23.95
C GLN A 220 7.18 15.54 -23.86
N ALA A 221 6.40 14.93 -22.97
CA ALA A 221 6.32 13.48 -22.81
C ALA A 221 5.34 12.79 -23.79
N GLY A 222 4.60 13.54 -24.62
CA GLY A 222 3.58 12.98 -25.51
C GLY A 222 2.39 12.36 -24.77
N THR A 223 2.13 12.78 -23.53
CA THR A 223 1.03 12.27 -22.69
C THR A 223 -0.14 13.25 -22.56
N LEU A 224 -0.05 14.39 -23.24
CA LEU A 224 -1.12 15.37 -23.30
C LEU A 224 -2.23 14.87 -24.23
N ASP A 225 -3.47 14.91 -23.76
CA ASP A 225 -4.65 14.53 -24.55
C ASP A 225 -4.74 15.34 -25.86
N GLU A 226 -5.19 14.70 -26.94
CA GLU A 226 -5.22 15.30 -28.29
C GLU A 226 -6.12 16.54 -28.35
N ILE A 227 -7.26 16.50 -27.64
CA ILE A 227 -8.20 17.64 -27.59
C ILE A 227 -7.56 18.80 -26.83
N ALA A 228 -6.89 18.50 -25.72
CA ALA A 228 -6.13 19.50 -24.96
C ALA A 228 -4.99 20.11 -25.78
N GLN A 229 -4.24 19.30 -26.51
CA GLN A 229 -3.16 19.75 -27.39
C GLN A 229 -3.68 20.68 -28.49
N LYS A 230 -4.76 20.31 -29.18
CA LYS A 230 -5.40 21.13 -30.22
C LYS A 230 -5.87 22.48 -29.68
N ARG A 231 -6.47 22.49 -28.48
CA ARG A 231 -6.90 23.73 -27.80
C ARG A 231 -5.73 24.63 -27.44
N LEU A 232 -4.65 24.07 -26.88
CA LEU A 232 -3.48 24.83 -26.44
C LEU A 232 -2.60 25.30 -27.60
N SER A 233 -2.58 24.59 -28.74
CA SER A 233 -1.85 25.02 -29.94
C SER A 233 -2.46 26.25 -30.60
N ALA A 234 -3.74 26.54 -30.37
CA ALA A 234 -4.39 27.76 -30.84
C ALA A 234 -3.82 29.03 -30.18
N VAL A 235 -3.14 28.88 -29.04
CA VAL A 235 -2.60 30.01 -28.26
C VAL A 235 -1.09 30.14 -28.47
N LYS A 236 -0.68 31.26 -29.08
CA LYS A 236 0.74 31.54 -29.41
C LYS A 236 1.62 31.50 -28.17
N GLY A 237 2.66 30.66 -28.18
CA GLY A 237 3.71 30.61 -27.14
C GLY A 237 3.46 29.66 -25.95
N VAL A 238 2.27 29.06 -25.84
CA VAL A 238 1.94 28.17 -24.71
C VAL A 238 2.75 26.87 -24.75
N LEU A 239 2.69 26.17 -25.89
CA LEU A 239 3.40 24.91 -26.12
C LEU A 239 4.83 25.10 -26.65
N THR A 240 5.27 26.34 -26.89
CA THR A 240 6.64 26.60 -27.34
C THR A 240 7.63 26.26 -26.22
N PRO A 241 8.58 25.34 -26.44
CA PRO A 241 9.60 25.05 -25.45
C PRO A 241 10.41 26.34 -25.20
N ARG A 242 10.66 26.66 -23.94
CA ARG A 242 11.51 27.79 -23.59
C ARG A 242 12.91 27.46 -24.10
N LYS A 243 13.35 28.12 -25.16
CA LYS A 243 14.74 28.06 -25.62
C LYS A 243 15.57 28.53 -24.43
N ARG A 244 16.23 27.61 -23.72
CA ARG A 244 17.24 27.98 -22.74
C ARG A 244 18.29 28.69 -23.57
N SER A 245 18.35 30.01 -23.49
CA SER A 245 19.50 30.76 -23.97
C SER A 245 20.69 30.09 -23.30
N ALA A 246 21.56 29.47 -24.10
CA ALA A 246 22.79 28.89 -23.60
C ALA A 246 23.44 29.98 -22.75
N ARG A 247 23.57 29.72 -21.44
CA ARG A 247 24.30 30.63 -20.57
C ARG A 247 25.68 30.70 -21.22
N PRO A 248 26.15 31.86 -21.71
CA PRO A 248 27.50 31.95 -22.23
C PRO A 248 28.40 31.40 -21.13
N ALA A 249 29.25 30.44 -21.47
CA ALA A 249 30.23 29.94 -20.53
C ALA A 249 31.10 31.15 -20.19
N GLU A 250 30.82 31.78 -19.05
CA GLU A 250 31.68 32.80 -18.48
C GLU A 250 33.02 32.10 -18.27
N GLY A 251 33.96 32.41 -19.18
CA GLY A 251 35.30 31.91 -19.12
C GLY A 251 35.86 32.26 -17.75
N ILE A 252 36.16 31.22 -16.97
CA ILE A 252 37.02 31.34 -15.81
C ILE A 252 38.37 31.75 -16.38
N ALA A 253 38.63 33.06 -16.42
CA ALA A 253 39.96 33.58 -16.72
C ALA A 253 40.88 33.07 -15.61
N ALA A 254 41.93 32.37 -16.03
CA ALA A 254 42.97 31.82 -15.16
C ALA A 254 43.83 32.93 -14.53
#